data_AF-J3RXY5-F1
#
_entry.id   AF-J3RXY5-F1
#
_cell.length_a   1.000
_cell.length_b   1.000
_cell.length_c   1.000
_cell.angle_alpha   90.00
_cell.angle_beta   90.00
_cell.angle_gamma   90.00
#
_symmetry.space_group_name_H-M   'P 1'
#
loop_
_entity.id
_entity.type
_entity.pdbx_description
1 polymer ?
#
loop_
_entity_poly.entity_id
_entity_poly.type
_entity_poly.pdbx_seq_one_letter_code
_entity_poly.pdbx_strand_id
1 'polypeptide(L)'
;HGSYTCYHTQGQDMVDVMNALKPDAMTFHWEFTLGSDRVNELVEGLPFAALGQNIFDAEWDEPAELFPPYKFFERGGAKIAVIGQAFPYMPIANPGWMFPEYAFGIRDEHMQDVVDEVRAQGADLVVLLSHNGFDVDKKMAGIVTGIDVILSGHTHDALPEPVLIGETIIVASGSNGKFVSRVDLDVQNGRMMGFRHKLIPIFSDVITPDTEVAKLITDVRAPHEAKMAEVIGQTDTLLYRRGNFNGTWDDLICDALLSEREADIALSPGVRWGPSILPGQDITREDIWNVTSMTYGAAYRTEMTGEFLHIVMEDVADNLFNPDPYY
;
A
#
# COMPACT_ATOMS: atom_id res chain seq x y z
N HIS A 1 -8.39 1.16 -2.92
CA HIS A 1 -8.40 2.63 -2.69
C HIS A 1 -7.77 3.34 -3.89
N GLY A 2 -7.96 4.65 -4.06
CA GLY A 2 -7.13 5.46 -4.96
C GLY A 2 -7.67 5.66 -6.38
N SER A 3 -8.95 5.36 -6.65
CA SER A 3 -9.58 5.55 -7.95
C SER A 3 -11.06 5.91 -7.84
N TYR A 4 -11.62 6.48 -8.92
CA TYR A 4 -13.05 6.84 -9.00
C TYR A 4 -13.96 5.62 -8.80
N THR A 5 -13.69 4.52 -9.50
CA THR A 5 -14.51 3.30 -9.41
C THR A 5 -14.43 2.70 -8.02
N CYS A 6 -13.23 2.60 -7.44
CA CYS A 6 -13.04 2.00 -6.13
C CYS A 6 -13.78 2.75 -5.03
N TYR A 7 -13.84 4.07 -5.12
CA TYR A 7 -14.65 4.88 -4.20
C TYR A 7 -16.14 4.56 -4.33
N HIS A 8 -16.68 4.55 -5.56
CA HIS A 8 -18.11 4.37 -5.79
C HIS A 8 -18.60 2.93 -5.59
N THR A 9 -17.71 1.95 -5.74
CA THR A 9 -18.02 0.53 -5.50
C THR A 9 -17.58 0.06 -4.12
N GLN A 10 -17.09 0.95 -3.25
CA GLN A 10 -16.59 0.62 -1.91
C GLN A 10 -15.59 -0.56 -1.95
N GLY A 11 -14.62 -0.48 -2.88
CA GLY A 11 -13.58 -1.47 -3.10
C GLY A 11 -13.97 -2.72 -3.91
N GLN A 12 -15.25 -2.92 -4.24
CA GLN A 12 -15.68 -4.14 -4.94
C GLN A 12 -15.03 -4.32 -6.31
N ASP A 13 -14.82 -3.23 -7.07
CA ASP A 13 -14.15 -3.26 -8.37
C ASP A 13 -12.78 -3.95 -8.30
N MET A 14 -11.97 -3.58 -7.31
CA MET A 14 -10.65 -4.12 -7.09
C MET A 14 -10.73 -5.56 -6.61
N VAL A 15 -11.68 -5.90 -5.73
CA VAL A 15 -11.88 -7.29 -5.29
C VAL A 15 -12.22 -8.20 -6.47
N ASP A 16 -13.12 -7.78 -7.35
CA ASP A 16 -13.50 -8.56 -8.53
C ASP A 16 -12.30 -8.79 -9.47
N VAL A 17 -11.51 -7.74 -9.74
CA VAL A 17 -10.31 -7.82 -10.58
C VAL A 17 -9.23 -8.68 -9.93
N MET A 18 -8.99 -8.54 -8.63
CA MET A 18 -8.00 -9.35 -7.89
C MET A 18 -8.42 -10.81 -7.81
N ASN A 19 -9.71 -11.11 -7.68
CA ASN A 19 -10.24 -12.48 -7.75
C ASN A 19 -9.99 -13.13 -9.11
N ALA A 20 -10.08 -12.36 -10.20
CA ALA A 20 -9.71 -12.82 -11.55
C ALA A 20 -8.19 -13.00 -11.70
N LEU A 21 -7.39 -12.11 -11.11
CA LEU A 21 -5.92 -12.19 -11.12
C LEU A 21 -5.37 -13.36 -10.29
N LYS A 22 -6.09 -13.78 -9.24
CA LYS A 22 -5.78 -14.91 -8.36
C LYS A 22 -4.42 -14.80 -7.66
N PRO A 23 -4.16 -13.74 -6.87
CA PRO A 23 -3.01 -13.74 -5.98
C PRO A 23 -3.14 -14.87 -4.95
N ASP A 24 -2.02 -15.32 -4.38
CA ASP A 24 -2.04 -16.31 -3.29
C ASP A 24 -2.33 -15.65 -1.92
N ALA A 25 -1.86 -14.41 -1.72
CA ALA A 25 -2.03 -13.65 -0.48
C ALA A 25 -1.98 -12.12 -0.69
N MET A 26 -2.54 -11.36 0.26
CA MET A 26 -2.42 -9.90 0.40
C MET A 26 -2.24 -9.49 1.88
N THR A 27 -1.88 -8.22 2.11
CA THR A 27 -1.92 -7.57 3.42
C THR A 27 -2.50 -6.15 3.28
N PHE A 28 -2.57 -5.38 4.37
CA PHE A 28 -3.48 -4.24 4.48
C PHE A 28 -2.83 -2.89 4.78
N HIS A 29 -3.45 -1.84 4.27
CA HIS A 29 -3.23 -0.46 4.70
C HIS A 29 -4.46 0.40 4.37
N TRP A 30 -4.55 0.88 3.13
CA TRP A 30 -5.62 1.79 2.69
C TRP A 30 -6.99 1.10 2.65
N GLU A 31 -7.04 -0.23 2.67
CA GLU A 31 -8.26 -1.03 2.69
C GLU A 31 -9.15 -0.66 3.88
N PHE A 32 -8.57 -0.44 5.07
CA PHE A 32 -9.29 -0.04 6.28
C PHE A 32 -9.96 1.34 6.20
N THR A 33 -9.62 2.16 5.21
CA THR A 33 -10.33 3.43 4.96
C THR A 33 -11.76 3.22 4.43
N LEU A 34 -12.14 1.98 4.10
CA LEU A 34 -13.52 1.59 3.80
C LEU A 34 -14.38 1.41 5.06
N GLY A 35 -13.77 1.34 6.24
CA GLY A 35 -14.43 0.95 7.50
C GLY A 35 -14.33 -0.55 7.77
N SER A 36 -14.20 -0.93 9.04
CA SER A 36 -14.01 -2.31 9.46
C SER A 36 -15.13 -3.25 9.01
N ASP A 37 -16.39 -2.82 9.12
CA ASP A 37 -17.55 -3.60 8.61
C ASP A 37 -17.36 -4.01 7.14
N ARG A 38 -16.96 -3.05 6.29
CA ARG A 38 -16.77 -3.31 4.85
C ARG A 38 -15.52 -4.14 4.58
N VAL A 39 -14.42 -3.90 5.30
CA VAL A 39 -13.22 -4.74 5.20
C VAL A 39 -13.54 -6.18 5.58
N ASN A 40 -14.27 -6.38 6.67
CA ASN A 40 -14.60 -7.71 7.16
C ASN A 40 -15.47 -8.47 6.16
N GLU A 41 -16.52 -7.84 5.64
CA GLU A 41 -17.37 -8.40 4.57
C GLU A 41 -16.53 -8.82 3.35
N LEU A 42 -15.59 -7.97 2.92
CA LEU A 42 -14.75 -8.27 1.77
C LEU A 42 -13.80 -9.44 2.06
N VAL A 43 -13.14 -9.44 3.21
CA VAL A 43 -12.16 -10.46 3.62
C VAL A 43 -12.79 -11.83 3.75
N GLU A 44 -13.99 -11.93 4.32
CA GLU A 44 -14.74 -13.20 4.41
C GLU A 44 -15.02 -13.82 3.02
N GLY A 45 -15.14 -12.97 1.98
CA GLY A 45 -15.39 -13.38 0.60
C GLY A 45 -14.15 -13.64 -0.25
N LEU A 46 -12.93 -13.39 0.26
CA LEU A 46 -11.72 -13.51 -0.55
C LEU A 46 -11.33 -14.98 -0.82
N PRO A 47 -11.04 -15.36 -2.07
CA PRO A 47 -10.57 -16.71 -2.42
C PRO A 47 -9.07 -16.92 -2.14
N PHE A 48 -8.38 -15.89 -1.64
CA PHE A 48 -6.95 -15.89 -1.34
C PHE A 48 -6.70 -15.37 0.08
N ALA A 49 -5.49 -15.55 0.59
CA ALA A 49 -5.20 -15.26 1.99
C ALA A 49 -5.10 -13.75 2.26
N ALA A 50 -5.81 -13.26 3.26
CA ALA A 50 -5.71 -11.89 3.73
C ALA A 50 -5.00 -11.92 5.09
N LEU A 51 -3.71 -11.58 5.09
CA LEU A 51 -2.80 -11.89 6.21
C LEU A 51 -2.37 -10.63 6.97
N GLY A 52 -2.32 -10.72 8.30
CA GLY A 52 -1.93 -9.60 9.15
C GLY A 52 -1.57 -10.03 10.56
N GLN A 53 -0.29 -10.38 10.78
CA GLN A 53 0.21 -10.81 12.09
C GLN A 53 0.16 -9.72 13.15
N ASN A 54 0.18 -8.45 12.73
CA ASN A 54 0.15 -7.29 13.60
C ASN A 54 -1.23 -6.64 13.74
N ILE A 55 -2.30 -7.33 13.31
CA ILE A 55 -3.68 -6.85 13.50
C ILE A 55 -4.23 -7.51 14.77
N PHE A 56 -4.45 -6.70 15.79
CA PHE A 56 -4.87 -7.13 17.11
C PHE A 56 -6.22 -6.51 17.46
N ASP A 57 -7.00 -7.19 18.29
CA ASP A 57 -8.12 -6.58 18.98
C ASP A 57 -7.62 -5.52 19.98
N ALA A 58 -8.26 -4.36 19.99
CA ALA A 58 -7.85 -3.22 20.80
C ALA A 58 -8.26 -3.34 22.29
N GLU A 59 -9.21 -4.21 22.64
CA GLU A 59 -9.68 -4.39 24.02
C GLU A 59 -8.80 -5.38 24.79
N TRP A 60 -8.46 -6.51 24.17
CA TRP A 60 -7.77 -7.64 24.81
C TRP A 60 -6.29 -7.74 24.43
N ASP A 61 -5.85 -6.99 23.42
CA ASP A 61 -4.50 -7.08 22.84
C ASP A 61 -4.16 -8.52 22.41
N GLU A 62 -5.13 -9.18 21.75
CA GLU A 62 -5.00 -10.50 21.16
C GLU A 62 -5.06 -10.44 19.62
N PRO A 63 -4.43 -11.38 18.88
CA PRO A 63 -4.53 -11.41 17.42
C PRO A 63 -5.98 -11.46 16.94
N ALA A 64 -6.33 -10.61 15.99
CA ALA A 64 -7.68 -10.56 15.45
C ALA A 64 -7.98 -11.79 14.58
N GLU A 65 -8.94 -12.62 14.99
CA GLU A 65 -9.20 -13.95 14.38
C GLU A 65 -9.44 -13.92 12.87
N LEU A 66 -10.07 -12.85 12.36
CA LEU A 66 -10.37 -12.69 10.94
C LEU A 66 -9.10 -12.55 10.06
N PHE A 67 -7.98 -12.14 10.66
CA PHE A 67 -6.74 -11.84 9.97
C PHE A 67 -5.64 -12.80 10.42
N PRO A 68 -5.56 -14.01 9.83
CA PRO A 68 -4.53 -14.96 10.22
C PRO A 68 -3.12 -14.38 10.01
N PRO A 69 -2.16 -14.69 10.91
CA PRO A 69 -0.82 -14.12 10.84
C PRO A 69 -0.03 -14.59 9.62
N TYR A 70 -0.25 -15.85 9.21
CA TYR A 70 0.47 -16.47 8.11
C TYR A 70 -0.34 -17.56 7.41
N LYS A 71 0.14 -18.00 6.25
CA LYS A 71 -0.34 -19.19 5.55
C LYS A 71 0.83 -19.96 4.93
N PHE A 72 0.75 -21.30 4.99
CA PHE A 72 1.67 -22.18 4.30
C PHE A 72 1.25 -22.46 2.85
N PHE A 73 2.25 -22.50 1.97
CA PHE A 73 2.11 -22.88 0.57
C PHE A 73 3.17 -23.93 0.22
N GLU A 74 2.82 -24.90 -0.62
CA GLU A 74 3.77 -25.85 -1.19
C GLU A 74 4.00 -25.54 -2.66
N ARG A 75 5.24 -25.25 -3.05
CA ARG A 75 5.64 -24.93 -4.43
C ARG A 75 7.03 -25.46 -4.70
N GLY A 76 7.23 -26.11 -5.85
CA GLY A 76 8.55 -26.60 -6.25
C GLY A 76 9.20 -27.58 -5.27
N GLY A 77 8.41 -28.26 -4.41
CA GLY A 77 8.90 -29.15 -3.37
C GLY A 77 9.34 -28.47 -2.06
N ALA A 78 9.21 -27.14 -1.94
CA ALA A 78 9.46 -26.39 -0.72
C ALA A 78 8.15 -26.02 0.00
N LYS A 79 8.17 -26.08 1.33
CA LYS A 79 7.12 -25.58 2.22
C LYS A 79 7.43 -24.13 2.59
N ILE A 80 6.61 -23.21 2.10
CA ILE A 80 6.81 -21.76 2.21
C ILE A 80 5.79 -21.20 3.20
N ALA A 81 6.25 -20.55 4.27
CA ALA A 81 5.40 -19.75 5.13
C ALA A 81 5.36 -18.30 4.61
N VAL A 82 4.18 -17.78 4.31
CA VAL A 82 3.98 -16.35 4.02
C VAL A 82 3.34 -15.73 5.24
N ILE A 83 4.05 -14.80 5.88
CA ILE A 83 3.57 -14.01 7.03
C ILE A 83 3.08 -12.66 6.49
N GLY A 84 1.90 -12.21 6.89
CA GLY A 84 1.38 -10.90 6.52
C GLY A 84 1.72 -9.83 7.55
N GLN A 85 2.07 -8.63 7.11
CA GLN A 85 2.34 -7.49 7.97
C GLN A 85 1.63 -6.26 7.41
N ALA A 86 0.54 -5.87 8.07
CA ALA A 86 -0.22 -4.67 7.73
C ALA A 86 0.55 -3.41 8.14
N PHE A 87 0.19 -2.25 7.57
CA PHE A 87 0.84 -0.99 7.90
C PHE A 87 0.69 -0.67 9.41
N PRO A 88 1.80 -0.51 10.16
CA PRO A 88 1.77 -0.50 11.62
C PRO A 88 1.20 0.80 12.21
N TYR A 89 1.28 1.93 11.49
CA TYR A 89 0.83 3.24 11.98
C TYR A 89 -0.60 3.59 11.51
N MET A 90 -1.40 2.56 11.25
CA MET A 90 -2.76 2.63 10.69
C MET A 90 -3.68 3.65 11.39
N PRO A 91 -3.83 3.66 12.73
CA PRO A 91 -4.74 4.58 13.43
C PRO A 91 -4.30 6.04 13.45
N ILE A 92 -3.03 6.33 13.15
CA ILE A 92 -2.48 7.69 13.08
C ILE A 92 -2.55 8.20 11.64
N ALA A 93 -2.29 7.33 10.66
CA ALA A 93 -2.31 7.69 9.24
C ALA A 93 -3.72 7.79 8.65
N ASN A 94 -4.69 7.08 9.22
CA ASN A 94 -6.08 7.04 8.78
C ASN A 94 -7.04 7.32 9.95
N PRO A 95 -8.29 7.76 9.71
CA PRO A 95 -9.21 8.07 10.79
C PRO A 95 -9.54 6.84 11.64
N GLY A 96 -9.01 6.77 12.88
CA GLY A 96 -9.15 5.60 13.75
C GLY A 96 -10.60 5.17 14.07
N TRP A 97 -11.57 6.07 13.95
CA TRP A 97 -13.00 5.74 14.11
C TRP A 97 -13.55 4.80 13.03
N MET A 98 -12.82 4.59 11.93
CA MET A 98 -13.20 3.65 10.88
C MET A 98 -12.97 2.18 11.27
N PHE A 99 -12.12 1.90 12.26
CA PHE A 99 -11.74 0.56 12.71
C PHE A 99 -11.37 0.59 14.22
N PRO A 100 -12.24 1.12 15.08
CA PRO A 100 -11.94 1.38 16.49
C PRO A 100 -11.61 0.12 17.31
N GLU A 101 -12.01 -1.05 16.83
CA GLU A 101 -11.78 -2.36 17.43
C GLU A 101 -10.39 -2.94 17.14
N TYR A 102 -9.64 -2.37 16.19
CA TYR A 102 -8.35 -2.91 15.78
C TYR A 102 -7.17 -2.03 16.21
N ALA A 103 -6.14 -2.67 16.75
CA ALA A 103 -4.84 -2.12 17.01
C ALA A 103 -3.82 -2.65 15.99
N PHE A 104 -2.86 -1.79 15.65
CA PHE A 104 -1.78 -2.08 14.71
C PHE A 104 -0.46 -1.63 15.33
N GLY A 105 0.65 -2.23 14.92
CA GLY A 105 1.96 -1.78 15.38
C GLY A 105 3.13 -2.56 14.83
N ILE A 106 4.33 -2.06 15.12
CA ILE A 106 5.56 -2.80 14.97
C ILE A 106 5.72 -3.65 16.24
N ARG A 107 5.65 -4.97 16.07
CA ARG A 107 5.72 -5.94 17.18
C ARG A 107 6.84 -6.94 16.90
N ASP A 108 8.10 -6.50 17.02
CA ASP A 108 9.26 -7.32 16.64
C ASP A 108 9.31 -8.65 17.42
N GLU A 109 9.02 -8.61 18.72
CA GLU A 109 9.00 -9.82 19.57
C GLU A 109 7.93 -10.81 19.07
N HIS A 110 6.72 -10.33 18.81
CA HIS A 110 5.66 -11.18 18.26
C HIS A 110 6.00 -11.70 16.85
N MET A 111 6.59 -10.86 15.99
CA MET A 111 7.06 -11.29 14.68
C MET A 111 8.11 -12.40 14.81
N GLN A 112 9.06 -12.29 15.75
CA GLN A 112 10.04 -13.33 16.01
C GLN A 112 9.38 -14.64 16.46
N ASP A 113 8.39 -14.56 17.36
CA ASP A 113 7.62 -15.73 17.80
C ASP A 113 6.91 -16.41 16.63
N VAL A 114 6.28 -15.63 15.73
CA VAL A 114 5.60 -16.14 14.53
C VAL A 114 6.60 -16.79 13.57
N VAL A 115 7.78 -16.19 13.37
CA VAL A 115 8.84 -16.76 12.53
C VAL A 115 9.35 -18.09 13.10
N ASP A 116 9.61 -18.13 14.41
CA ASP A 116 10.07 -19.33 15.10
C ASP A 116 9.01 -20.44 15.05
N GLU A 117 7.73 -20.08 15.20
CA GLU A 117 6.60 -20.99 15.09
C GLU A 117 6.53 -21.64 13.70
N VAL A 118 6.56 -20.85 12.62
CA VAL A 118 6.47 -21.41 11.26
C VAL A 118 7.70 -22.25 10.90
N ARG A 119 8.88 -21.87 11.40
CA ARG A 119 10.11 -22.67 11.25
C ARG A 119 10.02 -24.00 12.01
N ALA A 120 9.51 -23.98 13.24
CA ALA A 120 9.27 -25.20 14.02
C ALA A 120 8.25 -26.13 13.35
N GLN A 121 7.29 -25.57 12.61
CA GLN A 121 6.36 -26.31 11.76
C GLN A 121 6.96 -26.79 10.42
N GLY A 122 8.25 -26.57 10.18
CA GLY A 122 9.00 -27.08 9.03
C GLY A 122 8.96 -26.18 7.80
N ALA A 123 8.82 -24.86 7.94
CA ALA A 123 9.00 -23.93 6.82
C ALA A 123 10.44 -24.02 6.26
N ASP A 124 10.57 -24.40 4.99
CA ASP A 124 11.82 -24.32 4.24
C ASP A 124 12.18 -22.87 3.89
N LEU A 125 11.15 -22.03 3.69
CA LEU A 125 11.27 -20.63 3.35
C LEU A 125 10.24 -19.80 4.15
N VAL A 126 10.66 -18.65 4.67
CA VAL A 126 9.79 -17.67 5.33
C VAL A 126 9.80 -16.37 4.55
N VAL A 127 8.63 -15.99 4.04
CA VAL A 127 8.39 -14.77 3.28
C VAL A 127 7.54 -13.82 4.13
N LEU A 128 8.01 -12.60 4.34
CA LEU A 128 7.22 -11.53 4.92
C LEU A 128 6.58 -10.69 3.79
N LEU A 129 5.25 -10.73 3.70
CA LEU A 129 4.46 -9.86 2.85
C LEU A 129 4.14 -8.58 3.63
N SER A 130 4.95 -7.55 3.43
CA SER A 130 4.98 -6.36 4.30
C SER A 130 4.39 -5.11 3.67
N HIS A 131 3.64 -4.37 4.48
CA HIS A 131 3.24 -3.00 4.21
C HIS A 131 3.82 -2.02 5.23
N ASN A 132 4.91 -2.34 5.94
CA ASN A 132 5.57 -1.42 6.85
C ASN A 132 6.11 -0.17 6.13
N GLY A 133 6.77 -0.39 4.99
CA GLY A 133 7.58 0.60 4.31
C GLY A 133 9.06 0.22 4.33
N PHE A 134 9.78 0.61 3.28
CA PHE A 134 11.08 0.03 2.96
C PHE A 134 12.15 0.17 4.07
N ASP A 135 12.30 1.35 4.67
CA ASP A 135 13.29 1.55 5.73
C ASP A 135 12.88 0.91 7.07
N VAL A 136 11.58 0.82 7.33
CA VAL A 136 11.03 0.08 8.48
C VAL A 136 11.31 -1.42 8.31
N ASP A 137 11.08 -1.97 7.11
CA ASP A 137 11.39 -3.37 6.79
C ASP A 137 12.90 -3.67 6.90
N LYS A 138 13.76 -2.74 6.48
CA LYS A 138 15.21 -2.86 6.67
C LYS A 138 15.59 -2.92 8.14
N LYS A 139 14.97 -2.08 8.98
CA LYS A 139 15.22 -2.10 10.43
C LYS A 139 14.72 -3.41 11.05
N MET A 140 13.51 -3.85 10.69
CA MET A 140 12.95 -5.14 11.14
C MET A 140 13.85 -6.32 10.75
N ALA A 141 14.35 -6.36 9.52
CA ALA A 141 15.26 -7.40 9.06
C ALA A 141 16.60 -7.43 9.82
N GLY A 142 16.98 -6.32 10.47
CA GLY A 142 18.15 -6.25 11.35
C GLY A 142 17.90 -6.73 12.77
N ILE A 143 16.64 -6.95 13.14
CA ILE A 143 16.19 -7.33 14.50
C ILE A 143 15.63 -8.75 14.50
N VAL A 144 14.69 -9.04 13.61
CA VAL A 144 14.02 -10.33 13.47
C VAL A 144 14.85 -11.27 12.61
N THR A 145 15.14 -12.45 13.13
CA THR A 145 15.93 -13.48 12.45
C THR A 145 15.04 -14.55 11.84
N GLY A 146 15.51 -15.20 10.77
CA GLY A 146 14.82 -16.35 10.16
C GLY A 146 13.84 -16.01 9.04
N ILE A 147 13.66 -14.73 8.71
CA ILE A 147 12.97 -14.27 7.49
C ILE A 147 13.93 -14.38 6.31
N ASP A 148 13.55 -15.03 5.21
CA ASP A 148 14.40 -15.13 4.01
C ASP A 148 14.14 -14.00 3.02
N VAL A 149 12.86 -13.64 2.84
CA VAL A 149 12.42 -12.66 1.84
C VAL A 149 11.41 -11.69 2.46
N ILE A 150 11.61 -10.39 2.25
CA ILE A 150 10.62 -9.36 2.53
C ILE A 150 10.14 -8.78 1.20
N LEU A 151 8.83 -8.86 0.96
CA LEU A 151 8.13 -8.19 -0.13
C LEU A 151 7.58 -6.86 0.42
N SER A 152 8.31 -5.77 0.19
CA SER A 152 8.06 -4.47 0.83
C SER A 152 7.10 -3.59 0.01
N GLY A 153 6.06 -3.08 0.68
CA GLY A 153 5.07 -2.14 0.16
C GLY A 153 5.19 -0.73 0.75
N HIS A 154 4.08 0.01 0.80
CA HIS A 154 3.90 1.35 1.42
C HIS A 154 4.70 2.53 0.84
N THR A 155 6.03 2.45 0.73
CA THR A 155 6.91 3.56 0.32
C THR A 155 6.99 3.75 -1.19
N HIS A 156 6.45 2.80 -1.96
CA HIS A 156 6.39 2.83 -3.43
C HIS A 156 7.78 2.89 -4.10
N ASP A 157 8.79 2.31 -3.44
CA ASP A 157 10.13 2.14 -4.01
C ASP A 157 10.11 1.09 -5.11
N ALA A 158 10.81 1.37 -6.20
CA ALA A 158 11.02 0.42 -7.30
C ALA A 158 12.53 0.17 -7.39
N LEU A 159 12.97 -0.97 -6.89
CA LEU A 159 14.38 -1.30 -6.83
C LEU A 159 14.75 -2.28 -7.95
N PRO A 160 15.74 -1.95 -8.79
CA PRO A 160 16.17 -2.87 -9.85
C PRO A 160 16.82 -4.14 -9.27
N GLU A 161 17.47 -4.02 -8.12
CA GLU A 161 18.13 -5.13 -7.40
C GLU A 161 17.65 -5.17 -5.94
N PRO A 162 17.47 -6.36 -5.33
CA PRO A 162 17.09 -6.47 -3.93
C PRO A 162 18.16 -5.92 -2.99
N VAL A 163 17.74 -5.42 -1.84
CA VAL A 163 18.64 -5.04 -0.74
C VAL A 163 18.80 -6.22 0.21
N LEU A 164 20.02 -6.46 0.68
CA LEU A 164 20.33 -7.52 1.63
C LEU A 164 20.55 -6.94 3.02
N ILE A 165 19.87 -7.49 4.02
CA ILE A 165 20.13 -7.26 5.44
C ILE A 165 20.44 -8.63 6.05
N GLY A 166 21.71 -8.91 6.30
CA GLY A 166 22.15 -10.26 6.65
C GLY A 166 21.88 -11.24 5.52
N GLU A 167 21.11 -12.29 5.79
CA GLU A 167 20.67 -13.29 4.82
C GLU A 167 19.29 -12.96 4.19
N THR A 168 18.59 -11.96 4.73
CA THR A 168 17.27 -11.54 4.27
C THR A 168 17.37 -10.67 3.03
N ILE A 169 16.63 -11.01 1.97
CA ILE A 169 16.49 -10.14 0.79
C ILE A 169 15.21 -9.30 0.91
N ILE A 170 15.29 -8.03 0.51
CA ILE A 170 14.17 -7.08 0.53
C ILE A 170 13.91 -6.61 -0.89
N VAL A 171 12.67 -6.79 -1.35
CA VAL A 171 12.24 -6.52 -2.72
C VAL A 171 11.12 -5.49 -2.70
N ALA A 172 11.23 -4.45 -3.55
CA ALA A 172 10.24 -3.39 -3.68
C ALA A 172 9.84 -3.20 -5.15
N SER A 173 8.53 -3.26 -5.43
CA SER A 173 7.98 -3.37 -6.80
C SER A 173 7.32 -2.10 -7.32
N GLY A 174 7.58 -0.95 -6.71
CA GLY A 174 6.99 0.33 -7.06
C GLY A 174 5.52 0.44 -6.67
N SER A 175 4.71 1.05 -7.54
CA SER A 175 3.28 1.30 -7.31
C SER A 175 2.50 1.31 -8.62
N ASN A 176 1.16 1.35 -8.52
CA ASN A 176 0.23 1.52 -9.64
C ASN A 176 0.36 0.46 -10.74
N GLY A 177 0.80 -0.76 -10.39
CA GLY A 177 1.00 -1.84 -11.36
C GLY A 177 2.10 -1.55 -12.41
N LYS A 178 2.96 -0.54 -12.19
CA LYS A 178 4.03 -0.17 -13.14
C LYS A 178 5.08 -1.27 -13.30
N PHE A 179 5.27 -2.09 -12.26
CA PHE A 179 6.23 -3.19 -12.28
C PHE A 179 5.64 -4.44 -11.61
N VAL A 180 6.17 -5.59 -12.01
CA VAL A 180 6.04 -6.87 -11.31
C VAL A 180 7.45 -7.38 -11.03
N SER A 181 7.77 -7.62 -9.77
CA SER A 181 9.05 -8.25 -9.42
C SER A 181 8.93 -9.76 -9.53
N ARG A 182 9.87 -10.38 -10.24
CA ARG A 182 10.06 -11.83 -10.26
C ARG A 182 11.29 -12.18 -9.45
N VAL A 183 11.11 -13.03 -8.44
CA VAL A 183 12.20 -13.57 -7.61
C VAL A 183 12.21 -15.08 -7.81
N ASP A 184 13.26 -15.60 -8.43
CA ASP A 184 13.50 -17.04 -8.53
C ASP A 184 14.42 -17.46 -7.38
N LEU A 185 13.97 -18.39 -6.52
CA LEU A 185 14.70 -18.82 -5.32
C LEU A 185 15.24 -20.25 -5.48
N ASP A 186 16.49 -20.47 -5.10
CA ASP A 186 17.10 -21.80 -4.99
C ASP A 186 17.00 -22.27 -3.53
N VAL A 187 16.08 -23.21 -3.27
CA VAL A 187 15.82 -23.73 -1.92
C VAL A 187 16.31 -25.17 -1.83
N GLN A 188 17.23 -25.43 -0.90
CA GLN A 188 17.82 -26.76 -0.70
C GLN A 188 17.94 -27.05 0.80
N ASN A 189 17.53 -28.26 1.21
CA ASN A 189 17.63 -28.73 2.60
C ASN A 189 17.05 -27.71 3.62
N GLY A 190 15.91 -27.11 3.29
CA GLY A 190 15.24 -26.12 4.15
C GLY A 190 15.93 -24.77 4.28
N ARG A 191 16.76 -24.38 3.31
CA ARG A 191 17.45 -23.08 3.27
C ARG A 191 17.46 -22.47 1.88
N MET A 192 17.38 -21.14 1.81
CA MET A 192 17.64 -20.39 0.59
C MET A 192 19.15 -20.36 0.31
N MET A 193 19.58 -20.98 -0.79
CA MET A 193 20.98 -21.04 -1.20
C MET A 193 21.37 -19.94 -2.18
N GLY A 194 20.38 -19.32 -2.84
CA GLY A 194 20.59 -18.23 -3.77
C GLY A 194 19.29 -17.75 -4.38
N PHE A 195 19.36 -16.64 -5.12
CA PHE A 195 18.21 -16.07 -5.80
C PHE A 195 18.61 -15.39 -7.11
N ARG A 196 17.61 -15.16 -7.98
CA ARG A 196 17.67 -14.23 -9.11
C ARG A 196 16.49 -13.29 -9.03
N HIS A 197 16.71 -12.03 -9.37
CA HIS A 197 15.68 -11.01 -9.36
C HIS A 197 15.53 -10.37 -10.74
N LYS A 198 14.30 -9.99 -11.07
CA LYS A 198 14.00 -9.08 -12.18
C LYS A 198 12.82 -8.19 -11.84
N LEU A 199 13.03 -6.88 -11.90
CA LEU A 199 11.95 -5.90 -11.92
C LEU A 199 11.42 -5.79 -13.36
N ILE A 200 10.21 -6.27 -13.61
CA ILE A 200 9.61 -6.33 -14.95
C ILE A 200 8.68 -5.12 -15.12
N PRO A 201 9.00 -4.15 -16.00
CA PRO A 201 8.09 -3.04 -16.29
C PRO A 201 6.87 -3.52 -17.07
N ILE A 202 5.71 -2.98 -16.72
CA ILE A 202 4.44 -3.26 -17.38
C ILE A 202 4.16 -2.16 -18.39
N PHE A 203 4.38 -2.47 -19.67
CA PHE A 203 4.08 -1.60 -20.81
C PHE A 203 2.81 -2.10 -21.49
N SER A 204 1.69 -1.39 -21.31
CA SER A 204 0.37 -1.80 -21.82
C SER A 204 0.25 -1.76 -23.35
N ASP A 205 1.15 -1.05 -24.03
CA ASP A 205 1.29 -1.01 -25.48
C ASP A 205 2.12 -2.18 -26.05
N VAL A 206 2.81 -2.94 -25.19
CA VAL A 206 3.65 -4.09 -25.57
C VAL A 206 3.08 -5.42 -25.08
N ILE A 207 2.45 -5.44 -23.90
CA ILE A 207 1.91 -6.65 -23.27
C ILE A 207 0.44 -6.79 -23.65
N THR A 208 0.09 -7.87 -24.35
CA THR A 208 -1.30 -8.19 -24.70
C THR A 208 -2.14 -8.38 -23.43
N PRO A 209 -3.22 -7.61 -23.23
CA PRO A 209 -4.12 -7.80 -22.09
C PRO A 209 -4.82 -9.16 -22.14
N ASP A 210 -5.03 -9.76 -20.97
CA ASP A 210 -5.92 -10.91 -20.85
C ASP A 210 -7.36 -10.50 -21.20
N THR A 211 -8.01 -11.25 -22.08
CA THR A 211 -9.33 -10.87 -22.61
C THR A 211 -10.45 -10.95 -21.59
N GLU A 212 -10.36 -11.89 -20.63
CA GLU A 212 -11.38 -12.05 -19.59
C GLU A 212 -11.27 -10.92 -18.56
N VAL A 213 -10.04 -10.62 -18.12
CA VAL A 213 -9.76 -9.53 -17.19
C VAL A 213 -10.07 -8.16 -17.82
N ALA A 214 -9.70 -7.95 -19.10
CA ALA A 214 -10.01 -6.70 -19.80
C ALA A 214 -11.51 -6.47 -19.94
N LYS A 215 -12.28 -7.54 -20.22
CA LYS A 215 -13.74 -7.45 -20.26
C LYS A 215 -14.31 -7.10 -18.88
N LEU A 216 -13.84 -7.76 -17.82
CA LEU A 216 -14.26 -7.47 -16.45
C LEU A 216 -14.02 -6.01 -16.07
N ILE A 217 -12.81 -5.49 -16.33
CA ILE A 217 -12.47 -4.08 -16.09
C ILE A 217 -13.42 -3.16 -16.87
N THR A 218 -13.70 -3.47 -18.14
CA THR A 218 -14.63 -2.69 -18.97
C THR A 218 -16.04 -2.68 -18.37
N ASP A 219 -16.55 -3.85 -17.98
CA ASP A 219 -17.90 -3.99 -17.42
C ASP A 219 -18.05 -3.21 -16.10
N VAL A 220 -17.05 -3.30 -15.21
CA VAL A 220 -17.03 -2.61 -13.92
C VAL A 220 -16.95 -1.09 -14.08
N ARG A 221 -16.20 -0.61 -15.09
CA ARG A 221 -16.04 0.82 -15.38
C ARG A 221 -17.21 1.42 -16.15
N ALA A 222 -17.94 0.63 -16.94
CA ALA A 222 -18.99 1.10 -17.84
C ALA A 222 -20.04 2.03 -17.19
N PRO A 223 -20.52 1.80 -15.94
CA PRO A 223 -21.46 2.71 -15.28
C PRO A 223 -20.88 4.10 -14.94
N HIS A 224 -19.56 4.22 -14.89
CA HIS A 224 -18.83 5.41 -14.44
C HIS A 224 -18.09 6.13 -15.58
N GLU A 225 -17.89 5.46 -16.72
CA GLU A 225 -17.03 5.91 -17.82
C GLU A 225 -17.37 7.33 -18.29
N ALA A 226 -18.65 7.64 -18.51
CA ALA A 226 -19.06 8.97 -18.96
C ALA A 226 -18.70 10.10 -17.98
N LYS A 227 -18.71 9.82 -16.67
CA LYS A 227 -18.29 10.79 -15.65
C LYS A 227 -16.77 10.87 -15.57
N MET A 228 -16.08 9.74 -15.64
CA MET A 228 -14.63 9.65 -15.58
C MET A 228 -13.95 10.37 -16.75
N ALA A 229 -14.47 10.18 -17.96
CA ALA A 229 -13.94 10.74 -19.21
C ALA A 229 -14.25 12.23 -19.42
N GLU A 230 -14.95 12.89 -18.50
CA GLU A 230 -15.21 14.32 -18.59
C GLU A 230 -13.90 15.10 -18.48
N VAL A 231 -13.55 15.83 -19.55
CA VAL A 231 -12.39 16.72 -19.56
C VAL A 231 -12.71 17.97 -18.75
N ILE A 232 -11.93 18.20 -17.70
CA ILE A 232 -12.08 19.33 -16.78
C ILE A 232 -11.16 20.49 -17.17
N GLY A 233 -10.00 20.18 -17.76
CA GLY A 233 -9.03 21.16 -18.22
C GLY A 233 -7.90 20.53 -19.00
N GLN A 234 -6.83 21.28 -19.21
CA GLN A 234 -5.61 20.84 -19.87
C GLN A 234 -4.43 21.45 -19.14
N THR A 235 -3.28 20.77 -19.13
CA THR A 235 -2.04 21.30 -18.53
C THR A 235 -0.97 21.53 -19.58
N ASP A 236 -0.25 22.65 -19.49
CA ASP A 236 0.95 22.92 -20.31
C ASP A 236 2.24 22.46 -19.62
N THR A 237 2.15 22.02 -18.36
CA THR A 237 3.28 21.56 -17.54
C THR A 237 3.03 20.15 -16.99
N LEU A 238 4.10 19.51 -16.52
CA LEU A 238 4.01 18.20 -15.90
C LEU A 238 3.29 18.32 -14.54
N LEU A 239 2.22 17.56 -14.34
CA LEU A 239 1.58 17.37 -13.04
C LEU A 239 2.08 16.07 -12.41
N TYR A 240 2.65 16.13 -11.22
CA TYR A 240 3.10 14.95 -10.47
C TYR A 240 2.82 15.12 -8.97
N ARG A 241 2.60 13.99 -8.27
CA ARG A 241 2.35 13.95 -6.82
C ARG A 241 3.62 13.75 -6.00
N ARG A 242 4.43 12.75 -6.37
CA ARG A 242 5.52 12.26 -5.52
C ARG A 242 6.67 13.27 -5.41
N GLY A 243 6.97 13.69 -4.18
CA GLY A 243 8.16 14.45 -3.79
C GLY A 243 8.22 14.58 -2.27
N ASN A 244 9.41 14.82 -1.70
CA ASN A 244 9.55 14.99 -0.24
C ASN A 244 9.05 16.35 0.25
N PHE A 245 9.03 17.36 -0.62
CA PHE A 245 8.65 18.73 -0.28
C PHE A 245 7.46 19.24 -1.08
N ASN A 246 7.36 18.85 -2.37
CA ASN A 246 6.29 19.32 -3.23
C ASN A 246 6.02 18.39 -4.43
N GLY A 247 4.81 18.49 -4.97
CA GLY A 247 4.37 17.97 -6.26
C GLY A 247 3.48 18.99 -6.97
N THR A 248 3.61 19.14 -8.28
CA THR A 248 2.84 20.14 -9.05
C THR A 248 1.33 19.85 -9.09
N TRP A 249 0.91 18.61 -8.78
CA TRP A 249 -0.49 18.33 -8.48
C TRP A 249 -0.95 18.98 -7.16
N ASP A 250 -0.11 18.98 -6.13
CA ASP A 250 -0.40 19.61 -4.83
C ASP A 250 -0.51 21.13 -4.98
N ASP A 251 0.36 21.75 -5.78
CA ASP A 251 0.25 23.19 -6.11
C ASP A 251 -1.13 23.52 -6.66
N LEU A 252 -1.59 22.76 -7.67
CA LEU A 252 -2.91 22.96 -8.29
C LEU A 252 -4.07 22.75 -7.29
N ILE A 253 -3.98 21.72 -6.44
CA ILE A 253 -5.00 21.44 -5.41
C ILE A 253 -5.06 22.58 -4.40
N CYS A 254 -3.90 23.03 -3.90
CA CYS A 254 -3.81 24.12 -2.94
C CYS A 254 -4.32 25.44 -3.53
N ASP A 255 -3.96 25.77 -4.76
CA ASP A 255 -4.46 26.97 -5.45
C ASP A 255 -5.98 26.94 -5.61
N ALA A 256 -6.56 25.79 -5.98
CA ALA A 256 -8.01 25.62 -6.08
C ALA A 256 -8.71 25.76 -4.71
N LEU A 257 -8.09 25.26 -3.64
CA LEU A 257 -8.61 25.45 -2.28
C LEU A 257 -8.58 26.93 -1.90
N LEU A 258 -7.49 27.64 -2.17
CA LEU A 258 -7.36 29.08 -1.88
C LEU A 258 -8.32 29.94 -2.73
N SER A 259 -8.64 29.55 -3.96
CA SER A 259 -9.58 30.30 -4.80
C SER A 259 -11.03 30.13 -4.35
N GLU A 260 -11.39 28.97 -3.79
CA GLU A 260 -12.76 28.61 -3.41
C GLU A 260 -13.03 28.72 -1.90
N ARG A 261 -11.99 28.95 -1.10
CA ARG A 261 -12.05 29.09 0.35
C ARG A 261 -11.28 30.34 0.72
N GLU A 262 -11.90 31.23 1.49
CA GLU A 262 -11.26 32.43 2.03
C GLU A 262 -10.17 32.05 3.07
N ALA A 263 -9.05 31.50 2.62
CA ALA A 263 -7.94 31.04 3.44
C ALA A 263 -6.64 31.69 2.98
N ASP A 264 -5.72 31.90 3.90
CA ASP A 264 -4.40 32.46 3.63
C ASP A 264 -3.37 31.37 3.26
N ILE A 265 -3.58 30.13 3.72
CA ILE A 265 -2.70 28.97 3.55
C ILE A 265 -3.56 27.74 3.26
N ALA A 266 -3.15 26.93 2.28
CA ALA A 266 -3.71 25.61 2.01
C ALA A 266 -2.66 24.53 2.26
N LEU A 267 -3.09 23.42 2.88
CA LEU A 267 -2.26 22.26 3.15
C LEU A 267 -2.83 21.07 2.40
N SER A 268 -2.00 20.38 1.64
CA SER A 268 -2.36 19.16 0.93
C SER A 268 -1.63 17.96 1.56
N PRO A 269 -2.29 16.81 1.73
CA PRO A 269 -1.65 15.63 2.28
C PRO A 269 -0.59 15.07 1.30
N GLY A 270 0.64 14.87 1.79
CA GLY A 270 1.78 14.34 1.04
C GLY A 270 1.71 12.84 0.74
N VAL A 271 0.58 12.34 0.25
CA VAL A 271 0.40 10.92 -0.11
C VAL A 271 1.21 10.54 -1.34
N ARG A 272 1.67 9.27 -1.37
CA ARG A 272 2.53 8.75 -2.45
C ARG A 272 1.76 8.21 -3.67
N TRP A 273 0.45 8.03 -3.56
CA TRP A 273 -0.39 7.57 -4.66
C TRP A 273 -0.83 8.75 -5.55
N GLY A 274 -1.07 8.43 -6.82
CA GLY A 274 -1.50 9.39 -7.83
C GLY A 274 -0.60 9.39 -9.07
N PRO A 275 -1.18 9.26 -10.29
CA PRO A 275 -0.44 9.27 -11.54
C PRO A 275 0.03 10.68 -11.91
N SER A 276 0.93 10.73 -12.89
CA SER A 276 1.40 12.00 -13.48
C SER A 276 0.65 12.29 -14.78
N ILE A 277 0.44 13.58 -15.08
CA ILE A 277 -0.12 14.07 -16.34
C ILE A 277 0.95 14.86 -17.08
N LEU A 278 1.16 14.53 -18.35
CA LEU A 278 2.17 15.16 -19.20
C LEU A 278 1.68 16.49 -19.77
N PRO A 279 2.60 17.42 -20.11
CA PRO A 279 2.28 18.61 -20.88
C PRO A 279 1.46 18.31 -22.13
N GLY A 280 0.38 19.07 -22.35
CA GLY A 280 -0.54 18.96 -23.48
C GLY A 280 -1.63 17.90 -23.31
N GLN A 281 -1.63 17.10 -22.24
CA GLN A 281 -2.72 16.16 -21.97
C GLN A 281 -3.93 16.85 -21.33
N ASP A 282 -5.11 16.35 -21.66
CA ASP A 282 -6.34 16.69 -20.96
C ASP A 282 -6.27 16.20 -19.51
N ILE A 283 -6.80 16.99 -18.59
CA ILE A 283 -7.07 16.60 -17.22
C ILE A 283 -8.53 16.15 -17.18
N THR A 284 -8.74 14.85 -16.97
CA THR A 284 -10.09 14.29 -16.83
C THR A 284 -10.56 14.28 -15.38
N ARG A 285 -11.85 14.04 -15.16
CA ARG A 285 -12.38 13.80 -13.83
C ARG A 285 -11.70 12.60 -13.17
N GLU A 286 -11.41 11.54 -13.91
CA GLU A 286 -10.68 10.39 -13.39
C GLU A 286 -9.30 10.77 -12.84
N ASP A 287 -8.56 11.65 -13.54
CA ASP A 287 -7.24 12.11 -13.09
C ASP A 287 -7.31 12.85 -11.76
N ILE A 288 -8.31 13.71 -11.58
CA ILE A 288 -8.56 14.40 -10.30
C ILE A 288 -8.84 13.38 -9.20
N TRP A 289 -9.69 12.38 -9.46
CA TRP A 289 -10.00 11.35 -8.47
C TRP A 289 -8.77 10.51 -8.13
N ASN A 290 -7.94 10.16 -9.11
CA ASN A 290 -6.71 9.40 -8.88
C ASN A 290 -5.71 10.13 -7.96
N VAL A 291 -5.87 11.43 -7.71
CA VAL A 291 -5.04 12.21 -6.77
C VAL A 291 -5.80 12.76 -5.55
N THR A 292 -7.12 12.53 -5.44
CA THR A 292 -7.96 13.05 -4.35
C THR A 292 -8.98 12.06 -3.75
N SER A 293 -9.00 10.79 -4.19
CA SER A 293 -10.02 9.80 -3.82
C SER A 293 -9.88 9.21 -2.40
N MET A 294 -9.83 10.06 -1.38
CA MET A 294 -9.93 9.62 0.00
C MET A 294 -11.40 9.37 0.36
N THR A 295 -11.69 8.28 1.08
CA THR A 295 -13.05 8.03 1.64
C THR A 295 -13.46 9.09 2.66
N TYR A 296 -12.49 9.85 3.17
CA TYR A 296 -12.62 11.01 4.06
C TYR A 296 -12.07 12.30 3.42
N GLY A 297 -12.21 12.47 2.10
CA GLY A 297 -11.62 13.59 1.33
C GLY A 297 -12.28 14.97 1.49
N ALA A 298 -12.97 15.23 2.60
CA ALA A 298 -13.55 16.55 2.84
C ALA A 298 -12.45 17.59 3.09
N ALA A 299 -12.58 18.77 2.45
CA ALA A 299 -11.70 19.90 2.70
C ALA A 299 -12.24 20.75 3.85
N TYR A 300 -11.41 21.00 4.86
CA TYR A 300 -11.77 21.79 6.05
C TYR A 300 -11.05 23.14 6.05
N ARG A 301 -11.77 24.19 6.46
CA ARG A 301 -11.21 25.52 6.74
C ARG A 301 -11.22 25.73 8.25
N THR A 302 -10.05 25.96 8.84
CA THR A 302 -9.89 26.22 10.27
C THR A 302 -8.91 27.37 10.49
N GLU A 303 -9.08 28.12 11.57
CA GLU A 303 -8.08 29.09 12.01
C GLU A 303 -6.97 28.38 12.79
N MET A 304 -5.72 28.74 12.50
CA MET A 304 -4.54 28.24 13.20
C MET A 304 -3.64 29.42 13.58
N THR A 305 -3.03 29.38 14.77
CA THR A 305 -1.97 30.34 15.09
C THR A 305 -0.73 30.02 14.28
N GLY A 306 0.12 31.02 13.99
CA GLY A 306 1.40 30.78 13.33
C GLY A 306 2.32 29.82 14.11
N GLU A 307 2.21 29.85 15.45
CA GLU A 307 2.89 28.89 16.33
C GLU A 307 2.40 27.45 16.11
N PHE A 308 1.08 27.23 16.03
CA PHE A 308 0.55 25.89 15.79
C PHE A 308 0.93 25.36 14.41
N LEU A 309 0.89 26.21 13.37
CA LEU A 309 1.37 25.84 12.04
C LEU A 309 2.85 25.45 12.07
N HIS A 310 3.70 26.21 12.76
CA HIS A 310 5.11 25.88 12.93
C HIS A 310 5.30 24.51 13.60
N ILE A 311 4.56 24.23 14.67
CA ILE A 311 4.60 22.93 15.37
C ILE A 311 4.24 21.78 14.42
N VAL A 312 3.17 21.94 13.62
CA VAL A 312 2.76 20.91 12.65
C VAL A 312 3.87 20.65 11.62
N MET A 313 4.52 21.70 11.12
CA MET A 313 5.60 21.55 10.14
C MET A 313 6.84 20.87 10.74
N GLU A 314 7.21 21.21 11.97
CA GLU A 314 8.33 20.55 12.68
C GLU A 314 8.01 19.08 12.98
N ASP A 315 6.80 18.77 13.43
CA ASP A 315 6.37 17.39 13.68
C ASP A 315 6.45 16.53 12.41
N VAL A 316 5.99 17.04 11.26
CA VAL A 316 6.14 16.36 9.97
C VAL A 316 7.61 16.18 9.58
N ALA A 317 8.46 17.17 9.84
CA ALA A 317 9.88 17.10 9.52
C ALA A 317 10.61 16.06 10.40
N ASP A 318 10.33 16.04 11.71
CA ASP A 318 10.90 15.09 12.66
C ASP A 318 10.54 13.65 12.30
N ASN A 319 9.32 13.41 11.82
CA ASN A 319 8.88 12.10 11.32
C ASN A 319 9.55 11.73 9.98
N LEU A 320 9.54 12.65 8.99
CA LEU A 320 10.02 12.36 7.64
C LEU A 320 11.55 12.17 7.57
N PHE A 321 12.29 12.95 8.37
CA PHE A 321 13.74 12.98 8.34
C PHE A 321 14.39 12.28 9.54
N ASN A 322 13.61 11.51 10.31
CA ASN A 322 14.16 10.80 11.44
C ASN A 322 15.24 9.80 10.99
N PRO A 323 16.42 9.77 11.63
CA PRO A 323 17.43 8.75 11.34
C PRO A 323 16.99 7.35 11.79
N ASP A 324 16.03 7.24 12.72
CA ASP A 324 15.45 5.97 13.12
C ASP A 324 14.13 5.70 12.35
N PRO A 325 14.08 4.67 11.49
CA PRO A 325 12.86 4.30 10.77
C PRO A 325 11.67 3.89 11.64
N TYR A 326 11.86 3.58 12.94
CA TYR A 326 10.74 3.23 13.84
C TYR A 326 10.22 4.42 14.65
N TYR A 327 10.79 5.61 14.46
CA TYR A 327 10.34 6.81 15.16
C TYR A 327 8.84 7.04 14.97
#